data_AF-A0A2W7IHA2-F1
#
_entry.id   AF-A0A2W7IHA2-F1
#
_cell.length_a   1.000
_cell.length_b   1.000
_cell.length_c   1.000
_cell.angle_alpha   90.00
_cell.angle_beta   90.00
_cell.angle_gamma   90.00
#
_symmetry.space_group_name_H-M   'P 1'
#
loop_
_entity.id
_entity.type
_entity.pdbx_description
1 polymer ?
#
loop_
_entity_poly.entity_id
_entity_poly.type
_entity_poly.pdbx_seq_one_letter_code
_entity_poly.pdbx_strand_id
1 'polypeptide(L)' 'MENRIEQLKAATAGRYRILTEETDDCFEIICLDQKYNLVTNRRLSHAQMKNSALMTAVYGDLREKLGCH' A
#
# COMPACT_ATOMS: atom_id res chain seq x y z
N MET A 1 0.17 -0.69 12.28
CA MET A 1 0.46 -0.24 10.90
C MET A 1 0.43 -1.42 9.94
N GLU A 2 1.16 -2.50 10.24
CA GLU A 2 1.10 -3.79 9.55
C GLU A 2 -0.33 -4.28 9.28
N ASN A 3 -1.22 -4.20 10.28
CA ASN A 3 -2.60 -4.69 10.14
C ASN A 3 -3.35 -4.10 8.93
N ARG A 4 -3.10 -2.84 8.53
CA ARG A 4 -3.81 -2.23 7.39
C ARG A 4 -3.24 -2.63 6.03
N ILE A 5 -1.93 -2.78 5.90
CA ILE A 5 -1.31 -3.36 4.68
C ILE A 5 -1.77 -4.81 4.53
N GLU A 6 -1.78 -5.59 5.60
CA GLU A 6 -2.22 -6.98 5.56
C GLU A 6 -3.71 -7.10 5.19
N GLN A 7 -4.56 -6.21 5.71
CA GLN A 7 -5.95 -6.10 5.26
C GLN A 7 -6.06 -5.76 3.76
N LEU A 8 -5.23 -4.85 3.26
CA LEU A 8 -5.22 -4.48 1.85
C LEU A 8 -4.76 -5.66 0.98
N LYS A 9 -3.71 -6.38 1.38
CA LYS A 9 -3.24 -7.61 0.73
C LYS A 9 -4.36 -8.66 0.67
N ALA A 10 -5.06 -8.87 1.78
CA ALA A 10 -6.17 -9.83 1.84
C ALA A 10 -7.34 -9.40 0.94
N ALA A 11 -7.75 -8.13 0.96
CA ALA A 11 -8.86 -7.62 0.15
C ALA A 11 -8.60 -7.66 -1.37
N THR A 12 -7.33 -7.57 -1.75
CA THR A 12 -6.87 -7.54 -3.15
C THR A 12 -6.35 -8.88 -3.64
N ALA A 13 -6.36 -9.90 -2.77
CA ALA A 13 -5.84 -11.22 -3.05
C ALA A 13 -6.49 -11.81 -4.31
N GLY A 14 -5.65 -12.43 -5.15
CA GLY A 14 -6.08 -13.00 -6.42
C GLY A 14 -6.27 -11.98 -7.56
N ARG A 15 -6.17 -10.67 -7.32
CA ARG A 15 -6.18 -9.65 -8.39
C ARG A 15 -4.88 -8.86 -8.46
N TYR A 16 -4.33 -8.52 -7.30
CA TYR A 16 -3.12 -7.72 -7.19
C TYR A 16 -2.11 -8.39 -6.26
N ARG A 17 -0.84 -8.05 -6.48
CA ARG A 17 0.26 -8.40 -5.59
C ARG A 17 0.78 -7.12 -4.95
N ILE A 18 0.73 -7.06 -3.62
CA ILE A 18 1.18 -5.89 -2.87
C ILE A 18 2.48 -6.23 -2.14
N LEU A 19 3.53 -5.50 -2.47
CA LEU A 19 4.84 -5.59 -1.86
C LEU A 19 5.07 -4.37 -0.98
N THR A 20 5.87 -4.54 0.06
CA THR A 20 6.29 -3.46 0.94
C THR A 20 7.79 -3.52 1.10
N GLU A 21 8.45 -2.40 0.88
CA GLU A 21 9.89 -2.25 1.06
C GLU A 21 10.16 -1.15 2.08
N GLU A 22 11.03 -1.43 3.05
CA GLU A 22 11.46 -0.45 4.03
C GLU A 22 12.97 -0.24 3.89
N THR A 23 13.37 1.02 3.73
CA THR A 23 14.75 1.48 3.73
C THR A 23 14.94 2.51 4.84
N ASP A 24 16.18 2.90 5.12
CA ASP A 24 16.51 3.89 6.15
C ASP A 24 15.89 5.27 5.91
N ASP A 25 15.45 5.55 4.68
CA ASP A 25 14.86 6.84 4.28
C ASP A 25 13.32 6.79 4.19
N CYS A 26 12.76 5.62 3.86
CA CYS A 26 11.35 5.54 3.50
C CYS A 26 10.77 4.13 3.57
N PHE A 27 9.44 4.10 3.60
CA PHE A 27 8.62 2.92 3.39
C PHE A 27 7.85 3.05 2.08
N GLU A 28 7.95 2.03 1.24
CA GLU A 28 7.28 1.96 -0.05
C GLU A 28 6.27 0.83 -0.10
N ILE A 29 5.09 1.11 -0.67
CA ILE A 29 4.04 0.15 -0.98
C ILE A 29 3.93 0.08 -2.50
N ILE A 30 4.13 -1.11 -3.05
CA ILE A 30 4.11 -1.37 -4.49
C ILE A 30 2.96 -2.31 -4.81
N CYS A 31 2.04 -1.88 -5.67
CA CYS A 31 0.89 -2.68 -6.09
C CYS A 31 1.06 -3.09 -7.56
N LEU A 32 1.13 -4.39 -7.80
CA LEU A 32 1.29 -4.98 -9.13
C LEU A 32 0.04 -5.77 -9.53
N ASP A 33 -0.22 -5.90 -10.83
CA ASP A 33 -1.17 -6.88 -11.35
C ASP A 33 -0.58 -8.29 -11.37
N GLN A 34 -1.36 -9.29 -11.80
CA GLN A 34 -0.90 -10.68 -11.90
C GLN A 34 0.21 -10.91 -12.94
N LYS A 35 0.41 -9.98 -13.88
CA LYS A 35 1.48 -10.01 -14.88
C LYS A 35 2.71 -9.21 -14.44
N TYR A 36 2.76 -8.80 -13.17
CA TYR A 36 3.82 -7.97 -12.59
C TYR A 36 3.92 -6.56 -13.18
N ASN A 37 2.88 -6.05 -13.82
CA ASN A 37 2.84 -4.65 -14.22
C ASN A 37 2.54 -3.76 -13.02
N LEU A 38 3.22 -2.61 -12.93
CA LEU A 38 2.97 -1.63 -11.89
C LEU A 38 1.59 -0.98 -12.10
N VAL A 39 0.72 -1.11 -11.10
CA VAL A 39 -0.59 -0.45 -11.06
C VAL A 39 -0.47 0.88 -10.34
N THR A 40 0.12 0.88 -9.14
CA THR A 40 0.40 2.10 -8.38
C THR A 40 1.44 1.84 -7.29
N ASN A 41 2.12 2.89 -6.84
CA ASN A 41 2.99 2.85 -5.67
C ASN A 41 2.78 4.07 -4.76
N ARG A 42 3.21 3.92 -3.50
CA ARG A 42 3.21 4.97 -2.49
C ARG A 42 4.51 4.89 -1.69
N ARG A 43 5.28 5.97 -1.70
CA ARG A 43 6.50 6.12 -0.90
C ARG A 43 6.24 7.12 0.22
N LEU A 44 6.63 6.76 1.43
CA LEU A 44 6.36 7.49 2.66
C LEU A 44 7.66 7.64 3.46
N SER A 45 7.96 8.84 3.94
CA SER A 45 9.06 9.01 4.90
C SER A 45 8.69 8.43 6.27
N HIS A 46 9.68 8.16 7.11
CA HIS A 46 9.42 7.70 8.49
C HIS A 46 8.55 8.69 9.30
N ALA A 47 8.66 9.99 9.04
CA ALA A 47 7.79 10.98 9.67
C ALA A 47 6.34 10.84 9.22
N GLN A 48 6.12 10.59 7.93
CA GLN A 48 4.79 10.35 7.36
C GLN A 48 4.17 9.04 7.87
N MET A 49 4.97 8.00 8.04
CA MET A 49 4.53 6.71 8.62
C MET A 49 3.94 6.87 10.02
N LYS A 50 4.48 7.81 10.82
CA LYS A 50 4.00 8.10 12.18
C LYS A 50 2.69 8.90 12.19
N ASN A 51 2.28 9.48 11.05
CA ASN A 51 1.04 10.24 10.93
C ASN A 51 -0.14 9.33 10.59
N SER A 52 -0.95 8.99 11.58
CA SER A 52 -2.09 8.07 11.44
C SER A 52 -3.18 8.58 10.48
N ALA A 53 -3.41 9.89 10.41
CA ALA A 53 -4.38 10.50 9.50
C ALA A 53 -3.92 10.37 8.04
N LEU A 54 -2.65 10.71 7.77
CA LEU A 54 -2.04 10.53 6.45
C LEU A 54 -2.08 9.07 6.03
N MET A 55 -1.71 8.14 6.91
CA MET A 55 -1.78 6.72 6.61
C MET A 55 -3.20 6.29 6.25
N THR A 56 -4.21 6.75 6.99
CA THR A 56 -5.62 6.46 6.67
C THR A 56 -6.00 6.93 5.27
N ALA A 57 -5.59 8.14 4.88
CA ALA A 57 -5.83 8.66 3.54
C ALA A 57 -5.11 7.82 2.46
N VAL A 58 -3.85 7.45 2.70
CA VAL A 58 -3.07 6.61 1.77
C VAL A 58 -3.73 5.25 1.57
N TYR A 59 -4.22 4.61 2.64
CA TYR A 59 -4.94 3.34 2.52
C TYR A 59 -6.26 3.50 1.75
N GLY A 60 -7.01 4.59 1.99
CA GLY A 60 -8.24 4.88 1.25
C GLY A 60 -7.99 5.00 -0.25
N ASP A 61 -7.00 5.81 -0.64
CA ASP A 61 -6.58 6.00 -2.03
C ASP A 61 -6.14 4.68 -2.69
N LEU A 62 -5.35 3.86 -1.99
CA LEU A 62 -4.94 2.54 -2.49
C LEU A 62 -6.15 1.60 -2.67
N ARG A 63 -7.10 1.57 -1.73
CA ARG A 63 -8.31 0.76 -1.84
C ARG A 63 -9.18 1.16 -3.03
N GLU A 64 -9.34 2.46 -3.24
CA GLU A 64 -10.11 3.00 -4.37
C GLU A 64 -9.45 2.63 -5.71
N LYS A 65 -8.14 2.85 -5.84
CA LYS A 65 -7.37 2.49 -7.05
C LYS A 65 -7.40 1.00 -7.36
N LEU A 66 -7.42 0.16 -6.34
CA LEU A 66 -7.46 -1.30 -6.49
C LEU A 66 -8.89 -1.85 -6.54
N GLY A 67 -9.92 -0.98 -6.53
CA GLY A 67 -11.32 -1.40 -6.62
C GLY A 67 -11.76 -2.32 -5.47
N CYS A 68 -11.33 -2.01 -4.25
CA CYS A 68 -11.61 -2.79 -3.04
C CYS A 68 -12.34 -1.92 -2.01
N HIS A 69 -13.67 -1.82 -2.13
CA HIS A 69 -14.55 -1.09 -1.20
C HIS A 69 -14.80 -1.84 0.12
#